data_AF-A0A8S3FSA2-F1
#
_entry.id   AF-A0A8S3FSA2-F1
#
_cell.length_a   1.000
_cell.length_b   1.000
_cell.length_c   1.000
_cell.angle_alpha   90.00
_cell.angle_beta   90.00
_cell.angle_gamma   90.00
#
_symmetry.space_group_name_H-M   'P 1'
#
loop_
_entity.id
_entity.type
_entity.pdbx_description
1 polymer ?
#
loop_
_entity_poly.entity_id
_entity_poly.type
_entity_poly.pdbx_seq_one_letter_code
_entity_poly.pdbx_strand_id
1 'polypeptide(L)'
;APCDGTQWDFTSNMCGYANCYLLYDKFLGMFDWAANNGSPVVVIMLANLALVIRVIRHKRRQQGGYSWKKQRRMTVQLVLISSLYLFAWLPSLTIGVTQIMNSPIFLANIQTDYTLDFMYLISLLSPWIYIKLLPDFKRWILKKVRRDELTRNTVRPT
;
A
#
# COMPACT_ATOMS: atom_id res chain seq x y z
N ALA A 1 -0.25 23.63 -27.56
CA ALA A 1 0.29 23.29 -26.22
C ALA A 1 -0.39 22.00 -25.75
N PRO A 2 0.26 21.12 -24.97
CA PRO A 2 -0.20 19.74 -24.78
C PRO A 2 -1.37 19.59 -23.77
N CYS A 3 -2.13 20.67 -23.52
CA CYS A 3 -3.23 20.72 -22.55
C CYS A 3 -4.48 21.37 -23.17
N ASP A 4 -4.80 21.06 -24.43
CA ASP A 4 -5.81 21.80 -25.21
C ASP A 4 -7.28 21.39 -24.92
N GLY A 5 -7.56 20.80 -23.76
CA GLY A 5 -8.93 20.43 -23.35
C GLY A 5 -9.59 19.26 -24.11
N THR A 6 -9.06 18.88 -25.27
CA THR A 6 -9.67 17.88 -26.19
C THR A 6 -9.38 16.42 -25.83
N GLN A 7 -8.46 16.17 -24.89
CA GLN A 7 -8.05 14.82 -24.44
C GLN A 7 -8.70 14.38 -23.12
N TRP A 8 -9.73 15.12 -22.68
CA TRP A 8 -10.32 15.00 -21.36
C TRP A 8 -11.53 14.08 -21.46
N ASP A 9 -11.34 12.83 -21.02
CA ASP A 9 -12.44 11.89 -20.91
C ASP A 9 -13.13 12.09 -19.56
N PHE A 10 -14.31 12.73 -19.58
CA PHE A 10 -15.14 12.98 -18.41
C PHE A 10 -15.91 11.74 -17.92
N THR A 11 -15.82 10.62 -18.66
CA THR A 11 -16.44 9.35 -18.27
C THR A 11 -15.48 8.42 -17.54
N SER A 12 -14.18 8.75 -17.52
CA SER A 12 -13.18 8.01 -16.76
C SER A 12 -13.24 8.38 -15.27
N ASN A 13 -12.97 7.39 -14.41
CA ASN A 13 -12.85 7.60 -12.95
C ASN A 13 -11.67 8.52 -12.57
N MET A 14 -10.77 8.80 -13.53
CA MET A 14 -9.57 9.61 -13.32
C MET A 14 -9.57 10.80 -14.27
N CYS A 15 -9.28 12.00 -13.75
CA CYS A 15 -9.05 13.16 -14.61
C CYS A 15 -7.68 13.01 -15.31
N GLY A 16 -7.71 12.74 -16.61
CA GLY A 16 -6.54 12.60 -17.48
C GLY A 16 -6.22 11.14 -17.81
N TYR A 17 -6.26 10.80 -19.10
CA TYR A 17 -6.03 9.45 -19.63
C TYR A 17 -4.61 8.90 -19.29
N ALA A 18 -3.66 9.80 -19.00
CA ALA A 18 -2.32 9.52 -18.48
C ALA A 18 -1.69 10.84 -18.00
N ASN A 19 -0.60 10.80 -17.22
CA ASN A 19 0.24 11.99 -17.06
C ASN A 19 0.67 12.46 -18.47
N CYS A 20 0.54 13.75 -18.76
CA CYS A 20 0.80 14.29 -20.10
C CYS A 20 2.18 13.86 -20.67
N TYR A 21 3.19 13.68 -19.81
CA TYR A 21 4.53 13.21 -20.21
C TYR A 21 4.57 11.76 -20.72
N LEU A 22 3.64 10.89 -20.31
CA LEU A 22 3.58 9.48 -20.74
C LEU A 22 3.19 9.33 -22.21
N LEU A 23 2.47 10.31 -22.78
CA LEU A 23 2.06 10.30 -24.18
C LEU A 23 3.19 10.72 -25.14
N TYR A 24 4.06 11.63 -24.70
CA TYR A 24 5.08 12.24 -25.56
C TYR A 24 6.47 11.62 -25.38
N ASP A 25 6.79 11.15 -24.17
CA ASP A 25 8.10 10.57 -23.88
C ASP A 25 7.97 9.16 -23.29
N LYS A 26 8.04 8.16 -24.20
CA LYS A 26 7.99 6.74 -23.83
C LYS A 26 9.14 6.33 -22.92
N PHE A 27 10.29 6.99 -23.02
CA PHE A 27 11.44 6.69 -22.17
C PHE A 27 11.17 7.14 -20.74
N LEU A 28 10.60 8.34 -20.57
CA LEU A 28 10.23 8.86 -19.26
C LEU A 28 9.10 8.05 -18.61
N GLY A 29 8.12 7.61 -19.41
CA GLY A 29 7.05 6.71 -18.94
C GLY A 29 7.57 5.34 -18.49
N MET A 30 8.49 4.74 -19.25
CA MET A 30 9.12 3.47 -18.85
C MET A 30 9.98 3.62 -17.60
N PHE A 31 10.70 4.74 -17.46
CA PHE A 31 11.49 5.04 -16.28
C PHE A 31 10.61 5.23 -15.04
N ASP A 32 9.51 5.98 -15.13
CA ASP A 32 8.57 6.15 -14.02
C ASP A 32 7.94 4.81 -13.60
N TRP A 33 7.51 3.99 -14.56
CA TRP A 33 7.00 2.67 -14.27
C TRP A 33 8.05 1.75 -13.62
N ALA A 34 9.27 1.70 -14.14
CA ALA A 34 10.30 0.83 -13.60
C ALA A 34 10.87 1.31 -12.25
N ALA A 35 11.20 2.60 -12.14
CA ALA A 35 11.86 3.16 -10.97
C ALA A 35 10.89 3.49 -9.85
N ASN A 36 9.75 4.13 -10.14
CA ASN A 36 8.81 4.55 -9.10
C ASN A 36 7.82 3.45 -8.73
N ASN A 37 7.49 2.55 -9.65
CA ASN A 37 6.50 1.50 -9.40
C ASN A 37 7.11 0.10 -9.27
N GLY A 38 8.07 -0.25 -10.13
CA GLY A 38 8.75 -1.54 -10.09
C GLY A 38 9.72 -1.69 -8.93
N SER A 39 10.58 -0.69 -8.70
CA SER A 39 11.63 -0.77 -7.67
C SER A 39 11.08 -0.99 -6.24
N PRO A 40 10.01 -0.30 -5.80
CA PRO A 40 9.45 -0.54 -4.47
C PRO A 40 8.90 -1.96 -4.33
N VAL A 41 8.31 -2.53 -5.38
CA VAL A 41 7.77 -3.89 -5.33
C VAL A 41 8.88 -4.92 -5.18
N VAL A 42 9.99 -4.75 -5.91
CA VAL A 42 11.18 -5.62 -5.76
C VAL A 42 11.74 -5.53 -4.34
N VAL A 43 11.87 -4.31 -3.80
CA VAL A 43 12.34 -4.08 -2.43
C VAL A 43 11.39 -4.73 -1.41
N ILE A 44 10.08 -4.58 -1.57
CA ILE A 44 9.06 -5.17 -0.70
C ILE A 44 9.13 -6.70 -0.76
N MET A 45 9.31 -7.28 -1.96
CA MET A 45 9.45 -8.73 -2.14
C MET A 45 10.70 -9.27 -1.44
N LEU A 46 11.85 -8.63 -1.61
CA LEU A 46 13.10 -9.01 -0.95
C LEU A 46 13.02 -8.83 0.57
N ALA A 47 12.43 -7.73 1.04
CA ALA A 47 12.23 -7.46 2.45
C ALA A 47 11.31 -8.51 3.11
N ASN A 48 10.22 -8.89 2.43
CA ASN A 48 9.34 -9.98 2.85
C ASN A 48 10.08 -11.31 2.97
N LEU A 49 10.86 -11.68 1.94
CA LEU A 49 11.63 -12.93 1.95
C LEU A 49 12.65 -12.94 3.10
N ALA A 50 13.39 -11.84 3.27
CA ALA A 50 14.34 -11.67 4.36
C ALA A 50 13.66 -11.75 5.74
N LEU A 51 12.46 -11.20 5.89
CA LEU A 51 11.65 -11.30 7.10
C LEU A 51 11.21 -12.71 7.40
N VAL A 52 10.68 -13.45 6.42
CA VAL A 52 10.28 -14.85 6.59
C VAL A 52 11.47 -15.69 7.02
N ILE A 53 12.62 -15.52 6.35
CA ILE A 53 13.87 -16.21 6.72
C ILE A 53 14.30 -15.85 8.15
N ARG A 54 14.26 -14.56 8.51
CA ARG A 54 14.56 -14.11 9.88
C ARG A 54 13.61 -14.73 10.90
N VAL A 55 12.31 -14.82 10.62
CA VAL A 55 11.33 -15.42 11.52
C VAL A 55 11.60 -16.90 11.72
N ILE A 56 11.87 -17.64 10.65
CA ILE A 56 12.17 -19.08 10.73
C ILE A 56 13.46 -19.30 11.53
N ARG A 57 14.52 -18.53 11.23
CA ARG A 57 15.80 -18.58 11.97
C ARG A 57 15.63 -18.21 13.44
N HIS A 58 14.85 -17.18 13.73
CA HIS A 58 14.61 -16.70 15.09
C HIS A 58 13.73 -17.65 15.89
N LYS A 59 12.71 -18.27 15.26
CA LYS A 59 11.90 -19.36 15.83
C LYS A 59 12.75 -20.58 16.21
N ARG A 60 13.76 -20.89 15.37
CA ARG A 60 14.68 -22.01 15.62
C ARG A 60 15.71 -21.70 16.72
N ARG A 61 16.14 -20.44 16.85
CA ARG A 61 17.13 -20.00 17.86
C ARG A 61 16.53 -19.69 19.24
N GLN A 62 15.29 -19.20 19.31
CA GLN A 62 14.66 -18.84 20.59
C GLN A 62 13.58 -19.84 20.98
N GLN A 63 14.00 -20.90 21.67
CA GLN A 63 13.10 -21.78 22.43
C GLN A 63 12.72 -21.19 23.82
N GLY A 64 13.36 -20.10 24.27
CA GLY A 64 13.12 -19.45 25.56
C GLY A 64 12.28 -18.18 25.44
N GLY A 65 11.09 -18.18 26.04
CA GLY A 65 10.09 -17.12 25.92
C GLY A 65 10.33 -15.90 26.81
N TYR A 66 10.35 -14.71 26.21
CA TYR A 66 9.73 -13.49 26.79
C TYR A 66 9.60 -12.37 25.73
N SER A 67 10.59 -12.17 24.83
CA SER A 67 10.51 -11.12 23.79
C SER A 67 9.84 -11.55 22.47
N TRP A 68 9.67 -12.87 22.25
CA TRP A 68 9.10 -13.45 21.03
C TRP A 68 7.70 -12.90 20.68
N LYS A 69 6.84 -12.67 21.67
CA LYS A 69 5.48 -12.16 21.42
C LYS A 69 5.50 -10.75 20.82
N LYS A 70 6.43 -9.88 21.25
CA LYS A 70 6.56 -8.50 20.73
C LYS A 70 7.21 -8.51 19.34
N GLN A 71 8.27 -9.30 19.17
CA GLN A 71 8.99 -9.41 17.91
C GLN A 71 8.13 -10.04 16.81
N ARG A 72 7.39 -11.11 17.13
CA ARG A 72 6.41 -11.73 16.22
C ARG A 72 5.30 -10.76 15.81
N ARG A 73 4.81 -9.92 16.74
CA ARG A 73 3.80 -8.91 16.39
C ARG A 73 4.33 -7.93 15.36
N MET A 74 5.50 -7.34 15.59
CA MET A 74 6.15 -6.41 14.63
C MET A 74 6.39 -7.04 13.26
N THR A 75 6.86 -8.30 13.23
CA THR A 75 7.04 -9.00 11.96
C THR A 75 5.71 -9.30 11.25
N VAL A 76 4.67 -9.72 11.98
CA VAL A 76 3.34 -9.92 11.38
C VAL A 76 2.81 -8.62 10.79
N GLN A 77 3.12 -7.45 11.37
CA GLN A 77 2.76 -6.15 10.75
C GLN A 77 3.43 -5.96 9.41
N LEU A 78 4.74 -6.11 9.37
CA LEU A 78 5.49 -5.90 8.15
C LEU A 78 5.06 -6.88 7.07
N VAL A 79 4.84 -8.15 7.43
CA VAL A 79 4.32 -9.17 6.49
C VAL A 79 2.92 -8.80 6.01
N LEU A 80 2.02 -8.37 6.90
CA LEU A 80 0.64 -8.03 6.50
C LEU A 80 0.59 -6.80 5.58
N ILE A 81 1.35 -5.75 5.91
CA ILE A 81 1.47 -4.54 5.07
C ILE A 81 2.07 -4.91 3.73
N SER A 82 3.17 -5.66 3.74
CA SER A 82 3.88 -6.02 2.51
C SER A 82 3.07 -6.99 1.64
N SER A 83 2.31 -7.91 2.22
CA SER A 83 1.37 -8.77 1.49
C SER A 83 0.22 -7.97 0.89
N LEU A 84 -0.28 -6.95 1.59
CA LEU A 84 -1.32 -6.07 1.07
C LEU A 84 -0.81 -5.24 -0.11
N TYR A 85 0.42 -4.71 -0.02
CA TYR A 85 1.09 -4.05 -1.14
C TYR A 85 1.26 -5.02 -2.32
N LEU A 86 1.77 -6.23 -2.09
CA LEU A 86 1.91 -7.22 -3.16
C LEU A 86 0.57 -7.57 -3.81
N PHE A 87 -0.49 -7.74 -3.02
CA PHE A 87 -1.82 -8.07 -3.54
C PHE A 87 -2.41 -6.93 -4.39
N ALA A 88 -2.22 -5.68 -3.98
CA ALA A 88 -2.69 -4.52 -4.73
C ALA A 88 -1.85 -4.25 -5.99
N TRP A 89 -0.54 -4.53 -5.96
CA TRP A 89 0.37 -4.27 -7.09
C TRP A 89 0.47 -5.42 -8.09
N LEU A 90 0.23 -6.67 -7.67
CA LEU A 90 0.35 -7.86 -8.51
C LEU A 90 -0.44 -7.77 -9.81
N PRO A 91 -1.74 -7.39 -9.80
CA PRO A 91 -2.52 -7.30 -11.03
C PRO A 91 -1.91 -6.28 -12.00
N SER A 92 -1.52 -5.10 -11.50
CA SER A 92 -0.90 -4.04 -12.32
C SER A 92 0.42 -4.50 -12.95
N LEU A 93 1.26 -5.20 -12.19
CA LEU A 93 2.53 -5.73 -12.68
C LEU A 93 2.35 -6.84 -13.71
N THR A 94 1.39 -7.76 -13.50
CA THR A 94 1.12 -8.82 -14.47
C THR A 94 0.61 -8.27 -15.80
N ILE A 95 -0.21 -7.21 -15.77
CA ILE A 95 -0.69 -6.55 -16.98
C ILE A 95 0.45 -5.78 -17.65
N GLY A 96 1.26 -5.04 -16.89
CA GLY A 96 2.42 -4.32 -17.43
C GLY A 96 3.45 -5.23 -18.11
N VAL A 97 3.77 -6.39 -17.51
CA VAL A 97 4.69 -7.37 -18.13
C VAL A 97 4.09 -7.96 -19.40
N THR A 98 2.79 -8.28 -19.41
CA THR A 98 2.13 -8.84 -20.60
C THR A 98 2.00 -7.82 -21.73
N GLN A 99 1.85 -6.52 -21.41
CA GLN A 99 1.86 -5.42 -22.39
C GLN A 99 3.23 -5.23 -23.06
N ILE A 100 4.32 -5.42 -22.32
CA ILE A 100 5.69 -5.35 -22.88
C ILE A 100 5.95 -6.53 -23.82
N MET A 101 5.47 -7.73 -23.47
CA MET A 101 5.77 -8.96 -24.21
C MET A 101 4.89 -9.17 -25.45
N ASN A 102 3.58 -8.91 -25.36
CA ASN A 102 2.64 -9.21 -26.43
C ASN A 102 2.27 -7.97 -27.25
N SER A 103 1.68 -6.97 -26.59
CA SER A 103 1.23 -5.73 -27.25
C SER A 103 0.85 -4.67 -26.21
N PRO A 104 1.17 -3.38 -26.46
CA PRO A 104 0.94 -2.29 -25.50
C PRO A 104 -0.54 -1.96 -25.25
N ILE A 105 -1.45 -2.47 -26.10
CA ILE A 105 -2.90 -2.24 -26.01
C ILE A 105 -3.59 -3.33 -25.17
N PHE A 106 -2.90 -4.45 -24.92
CA PHE A 106 -3.48 -5.59 -24.23
C PHE A 106 -3.90 -5.20 -22.81
N LEU A 107 -5.19 -5.36 -22.49
CA LEU A 107 -5.77 -5.09 -21.17
C LEU A 107 -5.58 -3.65 -20.64
N ALA A 108 -5.19 -2.69 -21.48
CA ALA A 108 -4.92 -1.31 -21.07
C ALA A 108 -6.13 -0.64 -20.38
N ASN A 109 -7.33 -0.79 -20.95
CA ASN A 109 -8.56 -0.22 -20.38
C ASN A 109 -8.90 -0.82 -18.99
N ILE A 110 -8.69 -2.13 -18.82
CA ILE A 110 -8.95 -2.80 -17.52
C ILE A 110 -7.90 -2.39 -16.48
N GLN A 111 -6.68 -2.10 -16.94
CA GLN A 111 -5.62 -1.61 -16.07
C GLN A 111 -5.95 -0.22 -15.54
N THR A 112 -6.35 0.69 -16.42
CA THR A 112 -6.69 2.08 -16.06
C THR A 112 -7.97 2.14 -15.23
N ASP A 113 -9.00 1.39 -15.58
CA ASP A 113 -10.33 1.57 -14.98
C ASP A 113 -10.51 0.79 -13.66
N TYR A 114 -9.75 -0.28 -13.44
CA TYR A 114 -9.93 -1.13 -12.27
C TYR A 114 -8.63 -1.37 -11.52
N THR A 115 -7.54 -1.63 -12.23
CA THR A 115 -6.32 -2.14 -11.59
C THR A 115 -5.55 -1.06 -10.84
N LEU A 116 -5.57 0.18 -11.33
CA LEU A 116 -5.07 1.33 -10.60
C LEU A 116 -5.95 1.64 -9.38
N ASP A 117 -7.27 1.45 -9.48
CA ASP A 117 -8.20 1.68 -8.36
C ASP A 117 -7.93 0.74 -7.18
N PHE A 118 -7.46 -0.48 -7.45
CA PHE A 118 -7.01 -1.42 -6.42
C PHE A 118 -5.87 -0.87 -5.54
N MET A 119 -5.06 0.08 -6.04
CA MET A 119 -4.00 0.70 -5.23
C MET A 119 -4.58 1.59 -4.12
N TYR A 120 -5.76 2.19 -4.32
CA TYR A 120 -6.41 2.98 -3.27
C TYR A 120 -6.84 2.13 -2.07
N LEU A 121 -7.00 0.81 -2.23
CA LEU A 121 -7.21 -0.10 -1.11
C LEU A 121 -6.03 -0.09 -0.14
N ILE A 122 -4.80 0.16 -0.61
CA ILE A 122 -3.62 0.33 0.24
C ILE A 122 -3.83 1.52 1.17
N SER A 123 -4.16 2.68 0.61
CA SER A 123 -4.39 3.92 1.36
C SER A 123 -5.57 3.77 2.31
N LEU A 124 -6.64 3.10 1.88
CA LEU A 124 -7.84 2.88 2.70
C LEU A 124 -7.58 1.92 3.86
N LEU A 125 -6.86 0.82 3.64
CA LEU A 125 -6.64 -0.25 4.63
C LEU A 125 -5.44 0.00 5.55
N SER A 126 -4.48 0.84 5.13
CA SER A 126 -3.31 1.25 5.92
C SER A 126 -3.65 1.69 7.35
N PRO A 127 -4.55 2.68 7.60
CA PRO A 127 -4.87 3.12 8.95
C PRO A 127 -5.47 2.02 9.82
N TRP A 128 -6.30 1.14 9.24
CA TRP A 128 -6.90 0.01 9.97
C TRP A 128 -5.86 -1.02 10.40
N ILE A 129 -4.87 -1.27 9.54
CA ILE A 129 -3.73 -2.14 9.86
C ILE A 129 -2.96 -1.52 11.02
N TYR A 130 -2.56 -0.24 10.94
CA TYR A 130 -1.79 0.40 12.02
C TYR A 130 -2.54 0.40 13.36
N ILE A 131 -3.84 0.71 13.38
CA ILE A 131 -4.65 0.76 14.61
C ILE A 131 -4.78 -0.61 15.28
N LYS A 132 -5.03 -1.69 14.52
CA LYS A 132 -5.16 -3.04 15.10
C LYS A 132 -3.84 -3.56 15.68
N LEU A 133 -2.72 -3.08 15.14
CA LEU A 133 -1.42 -3.70 15.34
C LEU A 133 -0.53 -2.93 16.32
N LEU A 134 -0.76 -1.64 16.55
CA LEU A 134 -0.18 -0.86 17.65
C LEU A 134 -1.08 -0.93 18.90
N PRO A 135 -0.93 -1.96 19.77
CA PRO A 135 -1.73 -2.06 20.99
C PRO A 135 -1.50 -0.87 21.93
N ASP A 136 -0.31 -0.26 21.88
CA ASP A 136 0.03 0.91 22.71
C ASP A 136 -0.69 2.17 22.22
N PHE A 137 -0.83 2.34 20.90
CA PHE A 137 -1.60 3.43 20.31
C PHE A 137 -3.11 3.26 20.58
N LYS A 138 -3.64 2.04 20.44
CA LYS A 138 -5.01 1.72 20.82
C LYS A 138 -5.27 2.00 22.31
N ARG A 139 -4.33 1.61 23.19
CA ARG A 139 -4.40 1.91 24.63
C ARG A 139 -4.34 3.41 24.90
N TRP A 140 -3.52 4.15 24.16
CA TRP A 140 -3.41 5.60 24.27
C TRP A 140 -4.71 6.31 23.85
N ILE A 141 -5.29 5.94 22.69
CA ILE A 141 -6.58 6.47 22.23
C ILE A 141 -7.68 6.17 23.24
N LEU A 142 -7.81 4.91 23.68
CA LEU A 142 -8.83 4.53 24.66
C LEU A 142 -8.67 5.28 25.98
N LYS A 143 -7.44 5.52 26.44
CA LYS A 143 -7.17 6.33 27.63
C LYS A 143 -7.58 7.79 27.42
N LYS A 144 -7.34 8.36 26.23
CA LYS A 144 -7.69 9.76 25.92
C LYS A 144 -9.20 9.95 25.83
N VAL A 145 -9.89 9.08 25.07
CA VAL A 145 -11.37 9.07 24.98
C VAL A 145 -12.03 8.90 26.35
N ARG A 146 -11.51 7.99 27.18
CA ARG A 146 -12.03 7.76 28.53
C ARG A 146 -11.76 8.93 29.49
N ARG A 147 -10.66 9.67 29.30
CA ARG A 147 -10.38 10.91 30.05
C ARG A 147 -11.34 12.03 29.64
N ASP A 148 -11.59 12.18 28.35
CA ASP A 148 -12.51 13.21 27.84
C ASP A 148 -13.94 12.96 28.34
N GLU A 149 -14.41 11.71 28.40
CA GLU A 149 -15.71 11.39 29.01
C GLU A 149 -15.78 11.69 30.52
N LEU A 150 -14.72 11.36 31.27
CA LEU A 150 -14.67 11.66 32.71
C LEU A 150 -14.72 13.18 32.96
N THR A 151 -14.04 13.96 32.12
CA THR A 151 -13.97 15.43 32.23
C THR A 151 -15.30 16.08 31.84
N ARG A 152 -16.02 15.50 30.86
CA ARG A 152 -17.33 15.94 30.41
C ARG A 152 -18.43 15.69 31.46
N ASN A 153 -18.28 14.63 32.26
CA ASN A 153 -19.22 14.31 33.37
C ASN A 153 -18.98 15.13 34.66
N THR A 154 -17.92 15.94 34.72
CA THR A 154 -17.61 16.83 35.86
C THR A 154 -18.05 18.29 35.68
N VAL A 155 -18.78 18.61 34.61
CA VAL A 155 -19.39 19.94 34.48
C VAL A 155 -20.54 20.03 35.50
N ARG A 156 -20.25 20.57 36.68
CA ARG A 156 -21.27 20.91 37.68
C ARG A 156 -22.24 21.92 37.06
N PRO A 157 -23.56 21.73 37.19
CA PRO A 157 -24.52 22.77 36.85
C PRO A 157 -24.27 23.97 37.78
N THR A 158 -24.00 25.12 37.17
CA THR A 158 -24.02 26.44 37.82
C THR A 158 -25.43 26.88 38.14
#